data_AF-A0A7J7MA18-F1
#
_entry.id   AF-A0A7J7MA18-F1
#
_cell.length_a   1.000
_cell.length_b   1.000
_cell.length_c   1.000
_cell.angle_alpha   90.00
_cell.angle_beta   90.00
_cell.angle_gamma   90.00
#
_symmetry.space_group_name_H-M   'P 1'
#
loop_
_entity.id
_entity.type
_entity.pdbx_description
1 polymer ?
#
loop_
_entity_poly.entity_id
_entity_poly.type
_entity_poly.pdbx_seq_one_letter_code
_entity_poly.pdbx_strand_id
1 'polypeptide(L)'
;MDYIGKRGSTVGITKEKRINYAKEILQREMLLHVGVGEYCETKKAYYFGPEDDRDHYGNKRLDIAGPLLGGLFRMLFRKLQRDVRARVQKVQLPLSLDFYYIIFNGSCHV
;
A
#
# COMPACT_ATOMS: atom_id res chain seq x y z
N MET A 1 -9.50 12.83 15.61
CA MET A 1 -8.53 11.80 15.13
C MET A 1 -8.24 10.71 16.16
N ASP A 2 -8.32 10.97 17.48
CA ASP A 2 -8.07 9.92 18.50
C ASP A 2 -9.06 8.75 18.47
N TYR A 3 -10.31 8.97 18.03
CA TYR A 3 -11.33 7.91 17.97
C TYR A 3 -11.00 6.80 16.97
N ILE A 4 -10.50 7.19 15.79
CA ILE A 4 -10.08 6.25 14.73
C ILE A 4 -8.78 5.55 15.18
N GLY A 5 -7.81 6.29 15.71
CA GLY A 5 -6.54 5.72 16.16
C GLY A 5 -6.66 4.76 17.35
N LYS A 6 -7.72 4.82 18.15
CA LYS A 6 -8.02 3.85 19.22
C LYS A 6 -8.48 2.48 18.70
N ARG A 7 -9.01 2.40 17.47
CA ARG A 7 -9.44 1.15 16.82
C ARG A 7 -8.30 0.49 16.02
N GLY A 8 -7.11 1.08 16.02
CA GLY A 8 -5.92 0.50 15.42
C GLY A 8 -5.47 -0.77 16.14
N SER A 9 -4.66 -1.58 15.45
CA SER A 9 -4.22 -2.90 15.91
C SER A 9 -3.27 -2.88 17.14
N THR A 10 -2.84 -1.71 17.59
CA THR A 10 -1.83 -1.53 18.64
C THR A 10 -2.38 -0.78 19.86
N VAL A 11 -2.53 -1.51 20.97
CA VAL A 11 -3.04 -0.98 22.25
C VAL A 11 -1.89 -0.35 23.05
N GLY A 12 -2.08 0.85 23.59
CA GLY A 12 -1.12 1.50 24.52
C GLY A 12 -0.23 2.62 23.94
N ILE A 13 -0.49 3.09 22.72
CA ILE A 13 0.29 4.14 22.06
C ILE A 13 -0.09 5.56 22.57
N THR A 14 0.91 6.46 22.64
CA THR A 14 0.72 7.88 22.99
C THR A 14 -0.27 8.58 22.05
N LYS A 15 -0.94 9.64 22.53
CA LYS A 15 -1.96 10.38 21.79
C LYS A 15 -1.46 10.86 20.41
N GLU A 16 -0.26 11.41 20.36
CA GLU A 16 0.36 11.94 19.13
C GLU A 16 0.57 10.88 18.06
N LYS A 17 1.13 9.73 18.44
CA LYS A 17 1.35 8.61 17.53
C LYS A 17 0.03 8.03 17.00
N ARG A 18 -1.04 8.03 17.80
CA ARG A 18 -2.39 7.62 17.33
C ARG A 18 -2.98 8.60 16.34
N ILE A 19 -2.77 9.91 16.54
CA ILE A 19 -3.24 10.93 15.61
C ILE A 19 -2.50 10.82 14.28
N ASN A 20 -1.18 10.61 14.31
CA ASN A 20 -0.38 10.42 13.09
C ASN A 20 -0.76 9.12 12.35
N TYR A 21 -0.99 8.03 13.08
CA TYR A 21 -1.47 6.78 12.50
C TYR A 21 -2.85 6.93 11.85
N ALA A 22 -3.78 7.63 12.49
CA ALA A 22 -5.10 7.91 11.93
C ALA A 22 -5.02 8.78 10.65
N LYS A 23 -4.08 9.73 10.59
CA LYS A 23 -3.82 10.52 9.37
C LYS A 23 -3.27 9.64 8.25
N GLU A 24 -2.34 8.74 8.55
CA GLU A 24 -1.77 7.83 7.55
C GLU A 24 -2.83 6.90 6.95
N ILE A 25 -3.73 6.33 7.77
CA ILE A 25 -4.85 5.51 7.31
C ILE A 25 -5.75 6.30 6.34
N LEU A 26 -6.12 7.52 6.71
CA LEU A 26 -6.98 8.37 5.90
C LEU A 26 -6.34 8.70 4.53
N GLN A 27 -5.02 8.73 4.45
CA GLN A 27 -4.30 9.04 3.22
C GLN A 27 -4.03 7.79 2.36
N ARG A 28 -3.56 6.69 2.98
CA ARG A 28 -3.03 5.51 2.28
C ARG A 28 -3.98 4.33 2.19
N GLU A 29 -5.03 4.26 2.99
CA GLU A 29 -5.99 3.14 2.97
C GLU A 29 -7.35 3.57 2.41
N MET A 30 -7.81 4.78 2.75
CA MET A 30 -9.10 5.30 2.28
C MET A 30 -9.05 5.69 0.79
N LEU A 31 -9.86 5.02 -0.03
CA LEU A 31 -10.11 5.34 -1.45
C LEU A 31 -8.82 5.60 -2.25
N LEU A 32 -7.96 4.57 -2.35
CA LEU A 32 -6.64 4.63 -2.97
C LEU A 32 -6.66 5.16 -4.43
N HIS A 33 -7.77 4.97 -5.15
CA HIS A 33 -7.92 5.40 -6.54
C HIS A 33 -8.16 6.90 -6.72
N VAL A 34 -8.59 7.62 -5.67
CA VAL A 34 -8.90 9.06 -5.72
C VAL A 34 -7.65 9.89 -5.45
N GLY A 35 -6.72 9.38 -4.64
CA GLY A 35 -5.44 10.01 -4.38
C GLY A 35 -4.79 9.58 -3.06
N VAL A 36 -3.46 9.46 -3.09
CA VAL A 36 -2.61 9.08 -1.94
C VAL A 36 -1.76 10.28 -1.45
N GLY A 37 -1.86 11.43 -2.11
CA GLY A 37 -1.11 12.65 -1.76
C GLY A 37 -1.72 13.42 -0.57
N GLU A 38 -0.91 14.29 0.02
CA GLU A 38 -1.35 15.24 1.05
C GLU A 38 -2.46 16.16 0.48
N TYR A 39 -3.37 16.64 1.35
CA TYR A 39 -4.53 17.49 1.00
C TYR A 39 -5.63 16.89 0.09
N CYS A 40 -5.65 15.58 -0.18
CA CYS A 40 -6.71 14.94 -0.97
C CYS A 40 -8.00 14.57 -0.17
N GLU A 41 -8.12 15.00 1.08
CA GLU A 41 -9.19 14.57 2.00
C GLU A 41 -10.58 15.07 1.57
N THR A 42 -10.67 16.31 1.07
CA THR A 42 -11.92 16.90 0.58
C THR A 42 -12.45 16.17 -0.64
N LYS A 43 -11.57 15.81 -1.59
CA LYS A 43 -11.92 15.01 -2.76
C LYS A 43 -12.50 13.65 -2.37
N LYS A 44 -11.92 12.99 -1.37
CA LYS A 44 -12.44 11.71 -0.85
C LYS A 44 -13.79 11.86 -0.17
N ALA A 45 -14.04 12.97 0.53
CA ALA A 45 -15.31 13.22 1.22
C ALA A 45 -16.51 13.26 0.24
N TYR A 46 -16.31 13.74 -0.99
CA TYR A 46 -17.36 13.78 -2.02
C TYR A 46 -17.80 12.40 -2.54
N TYR A 47 -17.04 11.33 -2.31
CA TYR A 47 -17.40 9.98 -2.75
C TYR A 47 -18.37 9.27 -1.81
N PHE A 48 -18.66 9.85 -0.64
CA PHE A 48 -19.74 9.37 0.22
C PHE A 48 -21.07 9.88 -0.33
N GLY A 49 -21.71 9.06 -1.15
CA GLY A 49 -23.01 9.30 -1.77
C GLY A 49 -24.04 8.20 -1.46
N PRO A 50 -25.28 8.31 -1.99
CA PRO A 50 -26.43 7.47 -1.62
C PRO A 50 -26.30 6.01 -2.05
N GLU A 51 -27.20 5.17 -1.54
CA GLU A 51 -27.20 3.72 -1.71
C GLU A 51 -27.24 3.30 -3.18
N ASP A 52 -26.35 2.37 -3.55
CA ASP A 52 -26.18 1.86 -4.91
C ASP A 52 -26.93 0.53 -5.11
N ASP A 53 -27.46 0.32 -6.30
CA ASP A 53 -28.18 -0.92 -6.67
C ASP A 53 -27.16 -2.06 -6.89
N ARG A 54 -27.02 -2.89 -5.85
CA ARG A 54 -26.02 -3.98 -5.82
C ARG A 54 -26.25 -5.05 -6.88
N ASP A 55 -27.45 -5.15 -7.45
CA ASP A 55 -27.79 -6.18 -8.42
C ASP A 55 -27.53 -5.75 -9.88
N HIS A 56 -27.17 -4.47 -10.10
CA HIS A 56 -26.85 -3.98 -11.43
C HIS A 56 -25.60 -4.67 -12.01
N TYR A 57 -25.82 -5.51 -13.04
CA TYR A 57 -24.73 -6.27 -13.69
C TYR A 57 -23.66 -5.38 -14.33
N GLY A 58 -23.97 -4.12 -14.67
CA GLY A 58 -22.99 -3.15 -15.17
C GLY A 58 -21.89 -2.79 -14.16
N ASN A 59 -22.15 -2.95 -12.86
CA ASN A 59 -21.17 -2.67 -11.78
C ASN A 59 -20.27 -3.90 -11.49
N LYS A 60 -20.58 -5.07 -12.06
CA LYS A 60 -19.82 -6.32 -11.87
C LYS A 60 -18.71 -6.42 -12.92
N ARG A 61 -17.50 -6.68 -12.47
CA ARG A 61 -16.33 -6.91 -13.35
C ARG A 61 -16.12 -8.42 -13.53
N LEU A 62 -15.95 -8.85 -14.78
CA LEU A 62 -15.60 -10.23 -15.12
C LEU A 62 -14.07 -10.32 -15.29
N ASP A 63 -13.41 -11.04 -14.40
CA ASP A 63 -11.98 -11.32 -14.52
C ASP A 63 -11.74 -12.47 -15.51
N ILE A 64 -11.16 -12.14 -16.66
CA ILE A 64 -10.78 -13.10 -17.71
C ILE A 64 -9.33 -13.58 -17.44
N ALA A 65 -8.80 -14.50 -18.24
CA ALA A 65 -7.46 -15.05 -18.10
C ALA A 65 -6.34 -13.99 -17.91
N GLY A 66 -6.48 -12.79 -18.48
CA GLY A 66 -5.49 -11.69 -18.35
C GLY A 66 -5.27 -11.22 -16.90
N PRO A 67 -6.27 -10.61 -16.24
CA PRO A 67 -6.17 -10.21 -14.83
C PRO A 67 -5.77 -11.36 -13.89
N LEU A 68 -6.29 -12.57 -14.14
CA LEU A 68 -5.99 -13.77 -13.35
C LEU A 68 -4.52 -14.19 -13.43
N LEU A 69 -3.98 -14.30 -14.66
CA LEU A 69 -2.56 -14.61 -14.87
C LEU A 69 -1.64 -13.50 -14.38
N GLY A 70 -2.04 -12.23 -14.53
CA GLY A 70 -1.29 -11.08 -14.03
C GLY A 70 -1.13 -11.09 -12.51
N GLY A 71 -2.18 -11.47 -11.78
CA GLY A 71 -2.13 -11.63 -10.32
C GLY A 71 -1.16 -12.73 -9.89
N LEU A 72 -1.25 -13.91 -10.52
CA LEU A 72 -0.37 -15.05 -10.25
C LEU A 72 1.10 -14.72 -10.57
N PHE A 73 1.36 -14.12 -11.73
CA PHE A 73 2.71 -13.73 -12.14
C PHE A 73 3.34 -12.73 -11.16
N ARG A 74 2.59 -11.69 -10.76
CA ARG A 74 3.07 -10.68 -9.81
C ARG A 74 3.45 -11.29 -8.46
N MET A 75 2.66 -12.25 -7.97
CA MET A 75 2.94 -12.93 -6.70
C MET A 75 4.22 -13.76 -6.78
N LEU A 76 4.36 -14.57 -7.83
CA LEU A 76 5.54 -15.41 -8.05
C LEU A 76 6.81 -14.59 -8.30
N PHE A 77 6.71 -13.51 -9.08
CA PHE A 77 7.84 -12.62 -9.35
C PHE A 77 8.34 -11.90 -8.08
N ARG A 78 7.43 -11.45 -7.21
CA ARG A 78 7.81 -10.88 -5.90
C ARG A 78 8.46 -11.90 -4.97
N LYS A 79 8.10 -13.18 -5.07
CA LYS A 79 8.76 -14.26 -4.33
C LYS A 79 10.17 -14.48 -4.87
N LEU A 80 10.32 -14.59 -6.19
CA LEU A 80 11.62 -14.71 -6.86
C LEU A 80 12.57 -13.56 -6.50
N GLN A 81 12.12 -12.31 -6.60
CA GLN A 81 12.94 -11.15 -6.26
C GLN A 81 13.44 -11.19 -4.80
N ARG A 82 12.60 -11.63 -3.85
CA ARG A 82 12.99 -11.80 -2.45
C ARG A 82 14.01 -12.93 -2.28
N ASP A 83 13.82 -14.05 -2.96
CA ASP A 83 14.72 -15.20 -2.88
C ASP A 83 16.09 -14.90 -3.52
N VAL A 84 16.12 -14.18 -4.64
CA VAL A 84 17.36 -13.70 -5.28
C VAL A 84 18.08 -12.72 -4.36
N ARG A 85 17.38 -11.74 -3.79
CA ARG A 85 17.95 -10.81 -2.81
C ARG A 85 18.55 -11.54 -1.61
N ALA A 86 17.84 -12.54 -1.08
CA ALA A 86 18.32 -13.34 0.05
C ALA A 86 19.55 -14.20 -0.31
N ARG A 87 19.63 -14.74 -1.53
CA ARG A 87 20.81 -15.48 -2.01
C ARG A 87 22.01 -14.55 -2.22
N VAL A 88 21.81 -13.40 -2.87
CA VAL A 88 22.87 -12.40 -3.08
C VAL A 88 23.41 -11.91 -1.74
N GLN A 89 22.55 -11.58 -0.77
CA GLN A 89 22.97 -11.13 0.55
C GLN A 89 23.72 -12.20 1.35
N LYS A 90 23.45 -13.49 1.11
CA LYS A 90 24.18 -14.62 1.73
C LYS A 90 25.53 -14.88 1.08
N VAL A 91 25.65 -14.68 -0.23
CA VAL A 91 26.91 -14.85 -0.98
C VAL A 91 27.83 -13.63 -0.80
N GLN A 92 27.27 -12.43 -0.61
CA GLN A 92 27.98 -11.17 -0.46
C GLN A 92 28.37 -10.86 0.99
N LEU A 93 29.06 -11.81 1.62
CA LEU A 93 29.90 -11.60 2.79
C LEU A 93 31.24 -12.30 2.49
N PRO A 94 32.37 -11.61 2.26
CA PRO A 94 32.67 -10.18 2.43
C PRO A 94 33.05 -9.50 1.10
N LEU A 95 32.47 -8.34 0.77
CA LEU A 95 33.17 -7.19 0.15
C LEU A 95 32.16 -6.06 -0.16
N SER A 96 32.47 -4.92 0.47
CA SER A 96 32.05 -3.53 0.21
C SER A 96 30.58 -3.24 -0.14
N LEU A 97 29.85 -2.77 0.87
CA LEU A 97 29.21 -1.43 1.00
C LEU A 97 28.69 -0.62 -0.22
N ASP A 98 28.89 -1.00 -1.47
CA ASP A 98 28.56 -0.13 -2.61
C ASP A 98 27.16 -0.40 -3.20
N PHE A 99 26.61 -1.60 -3.02
CA PHE A 99 25.29 -1.94 -3.57
C PHE A 99 24.10 -1.43 -2.74
N TYR A 100 24.29 -1.22 -1.43
CA TYR A 100 23.19 -0.74 -0.57
C TYR A 100 22.87 0.73 -0.84
N TYR A 101 23.85 1.52 -1.31
CA TYR A 101 23.65 2.94 -1.63
C TYR A 101 22.87 3.14 -2.95
N ILE A 102 23.04 2.24 -3.92
CA ILE A 102 22.39 2.33 -5.25
C ILE A 102 20.90 1.94 -5.21
N ILE A 103 20.49 1.02 -4.33
CA ILE A 103 19.09 0.54 -4.25
C ILE A 103 18.24 1.37 -3.28
N PHE A 104 18.81 1.92 -2.19
CA PHE A 104 18.03 2.60 -1.14
C PHE A 104 17.98 4.13 -1.23
N ASN A 105 18.92 4.79 -1.91
CA ASN A 105 18.87 6.26 -2.14
C ASN A 105 18.30 6.65 -3.53
N GLY A 106 17.81 5.68 -4.30
CA GLY A 106 16.96 5.93 -5.47
C GLY A 106 15.53 6.25 -5.05
N SER A 107 15.35 7.35 -4.32
CA SER A 107 14.05 7.99 -4.12
C SER A 107 13.48 8.36 -5.50
N CYS A 108 12.62 7.50 -6.05
CA CYS A 108 11.54 7.94 -6.94
C CYS A 108 10.57 8.77 -6.09
N HIS A 109 11.01 9.98 -5.75
CA HIS A 109 10.14 11.13 -5.69
C HIS A 109 9.71 11.42 -7.14
N VAL A 110 8.45 11.82 -7.30
CA VAL A 110 7.83 12.31 -8.54
C VAL A 110 8.79 13.08 -9.45
#